data_AF-A0A7G9SAD6-F1
#
_entry.id   AF-A0A7G9SAD6-F1
#
_cell.length_a   1.000
_cell.length_b   1.000
_cell.length_c   1.000
_cell.angle_alpha   90.00
_cell.angle_beta   90.00
_cell.angle_gamma   90.00
#
_symmetry.space_group_name_H-M   'P 1'
#
loop_
_entity.id
_entity.type
_entity.pdbx_description
1 polymer ?
#
loop_
_entity_poly.entity_id
_entity_poly.type
_entity_poly.pdbx_seq_one_letter_code
_entity_poly.pdbx_strand_id
1 'polypeptide(L)'
;MTTERDGRVYVFADRIAEGWAKFLGYAIPHVASGGGGFPFLVRLGVVGLEQTHWPGETGFAAQPRIALESKLEMDFRLEKLSADDIWAIVESAWIRYRRVFSIPEPTLQSKQQMRFFINSCMPSDVIPH
;
A
#
# COMPACT_ATOMS: atom_id res chain seq x y z
N MET A 1 -11.43 -2.19 -0.43
CA MET A 1 -12.84 -2.46 -0.06
C MET A 1 -13.54 -1.12 0.03
N THR A 2 -14.68 -0.98 -0.62
CA THR A 2 -15.41 0.29 -0.75
C THR A 2 -16.73 0.22 0.01
N THR A 3 -17.31 1.37 0.33
CA THR A 3 -18.69 1.47 0.82
C THR A 3 -19.43 2.56 0.06
N GLU A 4 -20.74 2.42 -0.11
CA GLU A 4 -21.57 3.40 -0.81
C GLU A 4 -22.46 4.15 0.21
N ARG A 5 -22.45 5.48 0.14
CA ARG A 5 -23.31 6.35 0.96
C ARG A 5 -23.63 7.62 0.18
N ASP A 6 -24.89 8.06 0.22
CA ASP A 6 -25.35 9.27 -0.47
C ASP A 6 -24.99 9.30 -1.97
N GLY A 7 -25.03 8.14 -2.64
CA GLY A 7 -24.65 7.97 -4.06
C GLY A 7 -23.15 8.11 -4.34
N ARG A 8 -22.31 8.03 -3.32
CA ARG A 8 -20.85 8.18 -3.42
C ARG A 8 -20.13 6.94 -2.94
N VAL A 9 -19.06 6.58 -3.65
CA VAL A 9 -18.17 5.48 -3.27
C VAL A 9 -17.06 6.03 -2.36
N TYR A 10 -17.04 5.53 -1.13
CA TYR A 10 -16.00 5.79 -0.16
C TYR A 10 -14.96 4.68 -0.18
N VAL A 11 -13.70 5.08 -0.22
CA VAL A 11 -12.56 4.16 -0.23
C VAL A 11 -11.80 4.34 1.08
N PHE A 12 -11.52 3.24 1.78
CA PHE A 12 -10.68 3.28 2.97
C PHE A 12 -9.21 3.37 2.56
N ALA A 13 -8.58 4.52 2.83
CA ALA A 13 -7.23 4.83 2.39
C ALA A 13 -6.18 3.87 2.97
N ASP A 14 -6.26 3.58 4.26
CA ASP A 14 -5.41 2.63 4.99
C ASP A 14 -5.40 1.24 4.34
N ARG A 15 -6.53 0.83 3.77
CA ARG A 15 -6.67 -0.47 3.10
C ARG A 15 -5.93 -0.56 1.76
N ILE A 16 -5.59 0.57 1.13
CA ILE A 16 -4.78 0.57 -0.09
C ILE A 16 -3.34 0.18 0.24
N ALA A 17 -2.73 0.79 1.26
CA ALA A 17 -1.39 0.41 1.70
C ALA A 17 -1.36 -1.03 2.21
N GLU A 18 -2.37 -1.45 2.96
CA GLU A 18 -2.50 -2.85 3.37
C GLU A 18 -2.60 -3.79 2.17
N GLY A 19 -3.36 -3.40 1.13
CA GLY A 19 -3.47 -4.14 -0.12
C GLY A 19 -2.12 -4.25 -0.85
N TRP A 20 -1.35 -3.18 -0.92
CA TRP A 20 0.01 -3.21 -1.47
C TRP A 20 0.95 -4.11 -0.66
N ALA A 21 0.95 -3.99 0.67
CA ALA A 21 1.75 -4.84 1.55
C ALA A 21 1.40 -6.33 1.36
N LYS A 22 0.09 -6.62 1.25
CA LYS A 22 -0.40 -7.97 1.01
C LYS A 22 0.04 -8.53 -0.33
N PHE A 23 -0.18 -7.74 -1.38
CA PHE A 23 0.19 -8.11 -2.73
C PHE A 23 1.69 -8.33 -2.87
N LEU A 24 2.53 -7.37 -2.43
CA LEU A 24 3.98 -7.49 -2.54
C LEU A 24 4.55 -8.60 -1.66
N GLY A 25 4.07 -8.73 -0.44
CA GLY A 25 4.47 -9.79 0.48
C GLY A 25 4.22 -11.19 -0.11
N TYR A 26 3.15 -11.38 -0.87
CA TYR A 26 2.88 -12.65 -1.54
C TYR A 26 3.59 -12.80 -2.89
N ALA A 27 3.46 -11.79 -3.76
CA ALA A 27 3.86 -11.88 -5.16
C ALA A 27 5.38 -11.97 -5.34
N ILE A 28 6.16 -11.19 -4.58
CA ILE A 28 7.61 -11.13 -4.74
C ILE A 28 8.25 -12.48 -4.34
N PRO A 29 7.98 -13.07 -3.16
CA PRO A 29 8.50 -14.39 -2.82
C PRO A 29 8.04 -15.48 -3.78
N HIS A 30 6.80 -15.42 -4.26
CA HIS A 30 6.27 -16.40 -5.22
C HIS A 30 7.01 -16.35 -6.56
N VAL A 31 7.28 -15.15 -7.09
CA VAL A 31 8.05 -15.00 -8.34
C VAL A 31 9.51 -15.44 -8.14
N ALA A 32 10.13 -15.13 -6.99
CA ALA A 32 11.49 -15.55 -6.68
C ALA A 32 11.61 -17.08 -6.58
N SER A 33 10.65 -17.75 -5.93
CA SER A 33 10.66 -19.22 -5.82
C SER A 33 10.39 -19.93 -7.15
N GLY A 34 9.70 -19.27 -8.08
CA GLY A 34 9.50 -19.72 -9.46
C GLY A 34 10.72 -19.57 -10.38
N GLY A 35 11.89 -19.16 -9.85
CA GLY A 35 13.12 -18.97 -10.63
C GLY A 35 13.33 -17.54 -11.15
N GLY A 36 12.49 -16.58 -10.72
CA GLY A 36 12.72 -15.16 -10.97
C GLY A 36 13.99 -14.67 -10.27
N GLY A 37 14.90 -14.06 -11.03
CA GLY A 37 16.16 -13.51 -10.53
C GLY A 37 16.08 -12.01 -10.28
N PHE A 38 16.73 -11.56 -9.20
CA PHE A 38 16.92 -10.14 -8.93
C PHE A 38 17.86 -9.50 -9.98
N PRO A 39 17.70 -8.20 -10.28
CA PRO A 39 16.79 -7.24 -9.65
C PRO A 39 15.35 -7.30 -10.20
N PHE A 40 14.36 -7.06 -9.32
CA PHE A 40 12.97 -6.91 -9.73
C PHE A 40 12.60 -5.43 -9.93
N LEU A 41 11.88 -5.14 -11.01
CA LEU A 41 11.23 -3.86 -11.23
C LEU A 41 9.77 -3.98 -10.78
N VAL A 42 9.41 -3.23 -9.76
CA VAL A 42 8.10 -3.31 -9.10
C VAL A 42 7.35 -2.02 -9.36
N ARG A 43 6.21 -2.10 -10.05
CA ARG A 43 5.28 -0.98 -10.21
C ARG A 43 4.14 -1.12 -9.22
N LEU A 44 3.94 -0.09 -8.38
CA LEU A 44 2.78 0.04 -7.51
C LEU A 44 1.96 1.26 -7.92
N GLY A 45 0.64 1.14 -7.81
CA GLY A 45 -0.23 2.27 -8.05
C GLY A 45 -1.67 2.03 -7.65
N VAL A 46 -2.45 3.09 -7.73
CA VAL A 46 -3.91 3.05 -7.71
C VAL A 46 -4.41 3.85 -8.90
N VAL A 47 -5.41 3.30 -9.59
CA VAL A 47 -6.06 3.90 -10.76
C VAL A 47 -7.57 3.94 -10.51
N GLY A 48 -8.29 4.79 -11.25
CA GLY A 48 -9.75 4.87 -11.14
C GLY A 48 -10.23 5.53 -9.86
N LEU A 49 -9.46 6.50 -9.34
CA LEU A 49 -9.82 7.25 -8.13
C LEU A 49 -10.77 8.43 -8.39
N GLU A 50 -11.23 8.58 -9.63
CA GLU A 50 -12.23 9.58 -10.00
C GLU A 50 -13.48 9.43 -9.12
N GLN A 51 -13.97 10.56 -8.59
CA GLN A 51 -15.18 10.61 -7.75
C GLN A 51 -15.09 9.83 -6.43
N THR A 52 -13.92 9.32 -6.05
CA THR A 52 -13.74 8.62 -4.76
C THR A 52 -13.56 9.61 -3.61
N HIS A 53 -14.12 9.24 -2.47
CA HIS A 53 -14.07 10.01 -1.24
C HIS A 53 -13.40 9.23 -0.11
N TRP A 54 -12.55 9.88 0.68
CA TRP A 54 -11.91 9.25 1.84
C TRP A 54 -12.78 9.46 3.08
N PRO A 55 -13.13 8.41 3.84
CA PRO A 55 -13.67 8.58 5.18
C PRO A 55 -12.54 9.08 6.08
N GLY A 56 -12.38 10.40 6.15
CA GLY A 56 -11.64 11.00 7.25
C GLY A 56 -12.49 10.83 8.50
N GLU A 57 -11.96 10.19 9.54
CA GLU A 57 -12.46 10.45 10.88
C GLU A 57 -12.22 11.93 11.18
N THR A 58 -13.18 12.78 10.81
CA THR A 58 -13.20 14.18 11.21
C THR A 58 -14.58 14.44 11.79
N GLY A 59 -14.66 14.48 13.12
CA GLY A 59 -15.85 14.82 13.90
C GLY A 59 -16.37 16.25 13.69
N PHE A 60 -16.01 16.94 12.61
CA PHE A 60 -16.50 18.26 12.27
C PHE A 60 -16.50 18.43 10.75
N ALA A 61 -17.68 18.35 10.12
CA ALA A 61 -18.11 18.97 8.86
C ALA A 61 -17.12 19.17 7.68
N ALA A 62 -16.00 18.45 7.60
CA ALA A 62 -15.08 18.53 6.48
C ALA A 62 -15.60 17.60 5.37
N GLN A 63 -15.93 18.19 4.21
CA GLN A 63 -16.21 17.40 3.01
C GLN A 63 -15.03 16.46 2.74
N PRO A 64 -15.28 15.22 2.27
CA PRO A 64 -14.21 14.26 2.07
C PRO A 64 -13.24 14.81 1.03
N ARG A 65 -11.94 14.78 1.34
CA ARG A 65 -10.88 15.29 0.46
C ARG A 65 -10.99 14.57 -0.89
N ILE A 66 -11.26 15.31 -1.96
CA ILE A 66 -11.38 14.75 -3.30
C ILE A 66 -9.99 14.37 -3.78
N ALA A 67 -9.88 13.24 -4.47
CA ALA A 67 -8.67 12.85 -5.17
C ALA A 67 -8.21 13.95 -6.16
N LEU A 68 -7.01 14.49 -5.98
CA LEU A 68 -6.44 15.54 -6.85
C LEU A 68 -5.97 14.97 -8.20
N GLU A 69 -5.69 13.66 -8.26
CA GLU A 69 -5.24 12.95 -9.44
C GLU A 69 -6.13 11.70 -9.65
N SER A 70 -6.38 11.31 -10.89
CA SER A 70 -7.19 10.10 -11.20
C SER A 70 -6.42 8.79 -11.03
N LYS A 71 -5.08 8.89 -10.94
CA LYS A 71 -4.17 7.77 -10.72
C LYS A 71 -2.89 8.20 -10.01
N LEU A 72 -2.24 7.26 -9.34
CA LEU A 72 -0.86 7.37 -8.88
C LEU A 72 -0.14 6.08 -9.23
N GLU A 73 1.01 6.19 -9.89
CA GLU A 73 1.88 5.05 -10.22
C GLU A 73 3.32 5.38 -9.84
N MET A 74 4.04 4.36 -9.37
CA MET A 74 5.38 4.47 -8.81
C MET A 74 6.17 3.21 -9.14
N ASP A 75 7.39 3.42 -9.61
CA ASP A 75 8.30 2.34 -9.96
C ASP A 75 9.42 2.24 -8.91
N PHE A 76 9.69 1.02 -8.47
CA PHE A 76 10.71 0.66 -7.50
C PHE A 76 11.61 -0.41 -8.08
N ARG A 77 12.88 -0.39 -7.64
CA ARG A 77 13.84 -1.43 -7.95
C ARG A 77 14.18 -2.17 -6.68
N LEU A 78 13.99 -3.48 -6.70
CA LEU A 78 14.27 -4.37 -5.57
C LEU A 78 15.49 -5.22 -5.93
N GLU A 79 16.57 -5.05 -5.16
CA GLU A 79 17.85 -5.72 -5.43
C GLU A 79 17.94 -7.11 -4.79
N LYS A 80 17.13 -7.38 -3.76
CA LYS A 80 17.12 -8.65 -3.03
C LYS A 80 15.77 -8.90 -2.36
N LEU A 81 15.55 -10.14 -1.95
CA LEU A 81 14.37 -10.51 -1.17
C LEU A 81 14.61 -10.19 0.32
N SER A 82 13.96 -9.16 0.83
CA SER A 82 13.95 -8.84 2.27
C SER A 82 12.62 -8.22 2.67
N ALA A 83 12.13 -8.56 3.87
CA ALA A 83 10.93 -7.97 4.42
C ALA A 83 11.07 -6.45 4.59
N ASP A 84 12.26 -6.00 4.99
CA ASP A 84 12.55 -4.58 5.17
C ASP A 84 12.55 -3.83 3.84
N ASP A 85 13.07 -4.44 2.76
CA ASP A 85 13.08 -3.82 1.44
C ASP A 85 11.66 -3.76 0.85
N ILE A 86 10.85 -4.80 1.04
CA ILE A 86 9.43 -4.79 0.67
C ILE A 86 8.68 -3.74 1.49
N TRP A 87 8.93 -3.64 2.79
CA TRP A 87 8.33 -2.61 3.63
C TRP A 87 8.73 -1.20 3.17
N ALA A 88 10.00 -0.97 2.83
CA ALA A 88 10.48 0.32 2.34
C ALA A 88 9.75 0.76 1.06
N ILE A 89 9.43 -0.18 0.16
CA ILE A 89 8.60 0.08 -1.02
C ILE A 89 7.19 0.51 -0.61
N VAL A 90 6.53 -0.25 0.27
CA VAL A 90 5.17 0.06 0.76
C VAL A 90 5.12 1.41 1.45
N GLU A 91 6.08 1.70 2.34
CA GLU A 91 6.16 2.95 3.08
C GLU A 91 6.41 4.14 2.15
N SER A 92 7.33 4.01 1.19
CA SER A 92 7.60 5.05 0.18
C SER A 92 6.37 5.31 -0.70
N ALA A 93 5.72 4.24 -1.15
CA ALA A 93 4.50 4.30 -1.93
C ALA A 93 3.39 5.04 -1.17
N TRP A 94 3.22 4.70 0.11
CA TRP A 94 2.27 5.34 0.99
C TRP A 94 2.56 6.82 1.23
N ILE A 95 3.81 7.20 1.49
CA ILE A 95 4.21 8.59 1.70
C ILE A 95 3.86 9.46 0.49
N ARG A 96 4.04 8.94 -0.72
CA ARG A 96 3.66 9.66 -1.93
C ARG A 96 2.15 9.72 -2.11
N TYR A 97 1.48 8.61 -1.88
CA TYR A 97 0.02 8.50 -1.91
C TYR A 97 -0.66 9.50 -0.95
N ARG A 98 -0.22 9.58 0.29
CA ARG A 98 -0.78 10.54 1.26
C ARG A 98 -0.56 12.00 0.86
N ARG A 99 0.52 12.32 0.13
CA ARG A 99 0.76 13.68 -0.36
C ARG A 99 -0.21 14.04 -1.49
N VAL A 100 -0.38 13.13 -2.45
CA VAL A 100 -1.29 13.35 -3.59
C VAL A 100 -2.75 13.42 -3.13
N PHE A 101 -3.15 12.54 -2.21
CA PHE A 101 -4.54 12.39 -1.79
C PHE A 101 -4.84 13.03 -0.43
N SER A 102 -3.87 13.74 0.16
CA SER A 102 -4.01 14.48 1.42
C SER A 102 -4.51 13.60 2.59
N ILE A 103 -3.95 12.40 2.73
CA ILE A 103 -4.37 11.38 3.72
C ILE A 103 -3.50 11.51 5.00
N PRO A 104 -4.05 11.21 6.20
CA PRO A 104 -3.27 11.16 7.43
C PRO A 104 -2.13 10.12 7.38
N GLU A 105 -1.19 10.25 8.30
CA GLU A 105 -0.15 9.23 8.51
C GLU A 105 -0.77 7.93 9.07
N PRO A 106 -0.25 6.72 8.75
CA PRO A 106 -0.79 5.52 9.37
C PRO A 106 -0.45 5.51 10.86
N THR A 107 -1.35 4.94 11.66
CA THR A 107 -1.09 4.68 13.07
C THR A 107 0.06 3.68 13.22
N LEU A 108 0.71 3.70 14.39
CA LEU A 108 1.75 2.72 14.71
C LEU A 108 1.22 1.28 14.59
N GLN A 109 -0.02 1.04 15.01
CA GLN A 109 -0.68 -0.26 14.92
C GLN A 109 -0.82 -0.73 13.47
N SER A 110 -1.28 0.13 12.57
CA SER A 110 -1.40 -0.20 11.13
C SER A 110 -0.03 -0.53 10.53
N LYS A 111 1.02 0.26 10.87
CA LYS A 111 2.40 -0.03 10.43
C LYS A 111 2.88 -1.40 10.91
N GLN A 112 2.62 -1.73 12.18
CA GLN A 112 2.99 -3.04 12.76
C GLN A 112 2.25 -4.21 12.09
N GLN A 113 0.95 -4.07 11.83
CA GLN A 113 0.16 -5.11 11.16
C GLN A 113 0.64 -5.38 9.74
N MET A 114 0.93 -4.32 8.96
CA MET A 114 1.46 -4.46 7.60
C MET A 114 2.85 -5.12 7.59
N ARG A 115 3.74 -4.71 8.51
CA ARG A 115 5.06 -5.35 8.67
C ARG A 115 4.95 -6.81 9.08
N PHE A 116 4.07 -7.14 10.03
CA PHE A 116 3.81 -8.52 10.43
C PHE A 116 3.38 -9.37 9.24
N PHE A 117 2.45 -8.84 8.42
CA PHE A 117 2.00 -9.55 7.22
C PHE A 117 3.17 -9.81 6.26
N ILE A 118 3.95 -8.79 5.91
CA ILE A 118 5.09 -8.96 4.98
C ILE A 118 6.04 -10.05 5.50
N ASN A 119 6.40 -9.99 6.79
CA ASN A 119 7.26 -11.00 7.42
C ASN A 119 6.66 -12.42 7.35
N SER A 120 5.35 -12.55 7.55
CA SER A 120 4.67 -13.85 7.51
C SER A 120 4.66 -14.50 6.12
N CYS A 121 4.90 -13.72 5.06
CA CYS A 121 4.98 -14.22 3.69
C CYS A 121 6.42 -14.50 3.24
N MET A 122 7.42 -14.16 4.04
CA MET A 122 8.81 -14.42 3.70
C MET A 122 9.11 -15.92 3.85
N PRO A 123 9.90 -16.50 2.93
CA PRO A 123 10.43 -17.85 3.12
C PRO A 123 11.22 -17.91 4.43
N SER A 124 11.14 -19.04 5.13
CA SER A 124 11.81 -19.25 6.43
C SER A 124 13.32 -19.04 6.37
N ASP A 125 13.92 -19.19 5.19
CA ASP A 125 15.35 -19.06 4.93
C ASP A 125 15.81 -17.58 4.78
N VAL A 126 14.86 -16.63 4.84
CA VAL A 126 15.10 -15.18 4.64
C VAL A 126 14.86 -14.37 5.92
N ILE A 127 14.44 -15.00 7.02
CA ILE A 127 14.23 -14.31 8.30
C ILE A 127 15.57 -14.28 9.06
N PRO A 128 16.18 -13.10 9.32
CA PRO A 128 17.35 -13.04 10.18
C PRO A 128 16.94 -13.42 11.61
N HIS A 129 17.64 -14.41 12.18
CA HIS A 129 17.55 -14.78 13.60
C HIS A 129 17.97 -13.64 14.53
#